data_AF-A0A3B1AL12-F1
#
_entry.id   AF-A0A3B1AL12-F1
#
_cell.length_a   1.000
_cell.length_b   1.000
_cell.length_c   1.000
_cell.angle_alpha   90.00
_cell.angle_beta   90.00
_cell.angle_gamma   90.00
#
_symmetry.space_group_name_H-M   'P 1'
#
loop_
_entity.id
_entity.type
_entity.pdbx_description
1 polymer ?
#
loop_
_entity_poly.entity_id
_entity_poly.type
_entity_poly.pdbx_seq_one_letter_code
_entity_poly.pdbx_strand_id
1 'polypeptide(L)'
;MTIKLEDLGFRLNEHTTVEGTSFDAILNDNNVLDVICSNVEEFPIKVAFTDTQLLSVTPLFHKSEVKPESIDELNTMLLQLSPVVPLSAIGMQADNYILFGAMSLNTSFENIVHELEVQAENTVEVLESIQQFLL
;
A
#
# COMPACT_ATOMS: atom_id res chain seq x y z
N MET A 1 18.31 -11.31 -11.97
CA MET A 1 17.78 -12.49 -11.26
C MET A 1 16.57 -11.97 -10.51
N THR A 2 15.37 -12.37 -10.91
CA THR A 2 14.11 -11.88 -10.31
C THR A 2 13.96 -12.48 -8.92
N ILE A 3 13.74 -11.64 -7.91
CA ILE A 3 13.43 -12.08 -6.54
C ILE A 3 12.09 -12.81 -6.58
N LYS A 4 11.98 -13.98 -5.94
CA LYS A 4 10.68 -14.66 -5.78
C LYS A 4 9.89 -14.06 -4.61
N LEU A 5 8.57 -14.22 -4.61
CA LEU A 5 7.72 -13.63 -3.58
C LEU A 5 8.00 -14.22 -2.19
N GLU A 6 8.31 -15.51 -2.12
CA GLU A 6 8.74 -16.20 -0.89
C GLU A 6 10.06 -15.64 -0.36
N ASP A 7 11.04 -15.45 -1.26
CA ASP A 7 12.35 -14.90 -0.90
C ASP A 7 12.22 -13.44 -0.43
N LEU A 8 11.31 -12.66 -1.04
CA LEU A 8 11.01 -11.30 -0.60
C LEU A 8 10.43 -11.31 0.82
N GLY A 9 9.43 -12.15 1.09
CA GLY A 9 8.82 -12.27 2.42
C GLY A 9 9.83 -12.63 3.51
N PHE A 10 10.68 -13.63 3.26
CA PHE A 10 11.74 -14.00 4.22
C PHE A 10 12.70 -12.84 4.49
N ARG A 11 13.12 -12.13 3.45
CA ARG A 11 14.05 -11.00 3.60
C ARG A 11 13.43 -9.82 4.33
N LEU A 12 12.14 -9.55 4.13
CA LEU A 12 11.40 -8.51 4.86
C LEU A 12 11.34 -8.84 6.35
N ASN A 13 11.01 -10.08 6.70
CA ASN A 13 10.89 -10.53 8.10
C ASN A 13 12.22 -10.47 8.88
N GLU A 14 13.36 -10.59 8.19
CA GLU A 14 14.69 -10.48 8.79
C GLU A 14 15.27 -9.05 8.71
N HIS A 15 14.51 -8.10 8.15
CA HIS A 15 14.96 -6.73 7.95
C HIS A 15 14.38 -5.78 8.98
N THR A 16 15.18 -4.78 9.36
CA THR A 16 14.75 -3.63 10.15
C THR A 16 15.41 -2.41 9.55
N THR A 17 14.62 -1.37 9.29
CA THR A 17 15.09 -0.16 8.62
C THR A 17 15.90 0.71 9.57
N VAL A 18 16.51 1.78 9.05
CA VAL A 18 17.33 2.69 9.87
C VAL A 18 16.46 3.43 10.89
N GLU A 19 15.20 3.66 10.55
CA GLU A 19 14.14 4.28 11.33
C GLU A 19 13.55 3.32 12.37
N GLY A 20 13.92 2.03 12.32
CA GLY A 20 13.48 1.01 13.26
C GLY A 20 12.17 0.32 12.87
N THR A 21 11.69 0.49 11.64
CA THR A 21 10.53 -0.23 11.11
C THR A 21 10.90 -1.68 10.85
N SER A 22 10.11 -2.60 11.39
CA SER A 22 10.17 -4.03 11.08
C SER A 22 8.96 -4.45 10.25
N PHE A 23 9.09 -5.56 9.53
CA PHE A 23 8.03 -6.08 8.66
C PHE A 23 7.57 -7.46 9.13
N ASP A 24 6.26 -7.70 9.05
CA ASP A 24 5.67 -9.05 9.10
C ASP A 24 5.03 -9.34 7.74
N ALA A 25 5.67 -10.23 6.98
CA ALA A 25 5.34 -10.57 5.61
C ALA A 25 4.92 -12.05 5.53
N ILE A 26 3.66 -12.27 5.17
CA ILE A 26 3.02 -13.59 5.11
C ILE A 26 2.52 -13.83 3.68
N LEU A 27 3.00 -14.89 3.03
CA LEU A 27 2.50 -15.31 1.73
C LEU A 27 1.18 -16.08 1.90
N ASN A 28 0.13 -15.60 1.26
CA ASN A 28 -1.18 -16.25 1.31
C ASN A 28 -1.43 -17.20 0.13
N ASP A 29 -2.52 -17.97 0.20
CA ASP A 29 -2.89 -19.00 -0.78
C ASP A 29 -3.14 -18.47 -2.20
N ASN A 30 -3.33 -17.16 -2.37
CA ASN A 30 -3.57 -16.52 -3.66
C ASN A 30 -2.28 -16.01 -4.31
N ASN A 31 -1.10 -16.40 -3.81
CA ASN A 31 0.20 -15.91 -4.27
C ASN A 31 0.34 -14.39 -4.13
N VAL A 32 -0.18 -13.85 -3.02
CA VAL A 32 -0.05 -12.46 -2.61
C VAL A 32 0.64 -12.42 -1.24
N LEU A 33 1.63 -11.56 -1.11
CA LEU A 33 2.33 -11.33 0.14
C LEU A 33 1.62 -10.22 0.90
N ASP A 34 1.02 -10.52 2.04
CA ASP A 34 0.49 -9.52 2.96
C ASP A 34 1.64 -9.03 3.83
N VAL A 35 1.97 -7.74 3.73
CA VAL A 35 3.09 -7.11 4.45
C VAL A 35 2.55 -6.08 5.44
N ILE A 36 2.84 -6.28 6.72
CA ILE A 36 2.53 -5.34 7.80
C ILE A 36 3.81 -4.62 8.17
N CYS A 37 3.77 -3.29 8.20
CA CYS A 37 4.88 -2.47 8.67
C CYS A 37 4.59 -2.09 10.14
N SER A 38 5.58 -2.22 11.04
CA SER A 38 5.37 -1.96 12.47
C SER A 38 4.99 -0.51 12.81
N ASN A 39 5.20 0.43 11.89
CA ASN A 39 4.76 1.81 12.02
C ASN A 39 3.27 2.00 11.69
N VAL A 40 2.66 1.08 10.94
CA VAL A 40 1.24 1.09 10.52
C VAL A 40 0.70 -0.33 10.47
N GLU A 41 0.26 -0.84 11.63
CA GLU A 41 -0.15 -2.24 11.76
C GLU A 41 -1.56 -2.53 11.18
N GLU A 42 -2.43 -1.53 11.12
CA GLU A 42 -3.85 -1.70 10.77
C GLU A 42 -4.10 -1.90 9.26
N PHE A 43 -3.14 -1.48 8.41
CA PHE A 43 -3.31 -1.42 6.97
C PHE A 43 -2.24 -2.25 6.24
N PRO A 44 -2.46 -3.58 6.07
CA PRO A 44 -1.50 -4.43 5.39
C PRO A 44 -1.36 -4.06 3.91
N ILE A 45 -0.12 -4.03 3.44
CA ILE A 45 0.22 -3.83 2.04
C ILE A 45 0.24 -5.18 1.32
N LYS A 46 -0.63 -5.33 0.32
CA LYS A 46 -0.71 -6.52 -0.52
C LYS A 46 0.29 -6.41 -1.66
N VAL A 47 1.28 -7.29 -1.68
CA VAL A 47 2.35 -7.31 -2.67
C VAL A 47 2.20 -8.51 -3.59
N ALA A 48 2.19 -8.28 -4.91
CA ALA A 48 2.03 -9.32 -5.90
C ALA A 48 2.97 -9.11 -7.10
N PHE A 49 3.58 -10.19 -7.58
CA PHE A 49 4.27 -10.18 -8.86
C PHE A 49 3.27 -10.37 -10.01
N THR A 50 3.39 -9.51 -11.01
CA THR A 50 2.80 -9.71 -12.33
C THR A 50 3.89 -10.06 -13.34
N ASP A 51 3.51 -10.29 -14.60
CA ASP A 51 4.48 -10.56 -15.66
C ASP A 51 5.43 -9.38 -15.95
N THR A 52 5.06 -8.15 -15.55
CA THR A 52 5.81 -6.94 -15.92
C THR A 52 6.29 -6.10 -14.73
N GLN A 53 5.69 -6.27 -13.55
CA GLN A 53 5.92 -5.40 -12.40
C GLN A 53 5.57 -6.09 -11.07
N LEU A 54 6.14 -5.57 -10.00
CA LEU A 54 5.72 -5.82 -8.62
C LEU A 54 4.65 -4.77 -8.27
N LEU A 55 3.45 -5.20 -7.91
CA LEU A 55 2.37 -4.33 -7.45
C LEU A 55 2.32 -4.35 -5.93
N SER A 56 2.13 -3.19 -5.32
CA SER A 56 1.82 -3.02 -3.89
C SER A 56 0.48 -2.32 -3.75
N VAL A 57 -0.44 -2.85 -2.95
CA VAL A 57 -1.82 -2.34 -2.82
C VAL A 57 -2.23 -2.35 -1.36
N THR A 58 -2.58 -1.19 -0.81
CA THR A 58 -3.17 -1.04 0.51
C THR A 58 -4.66 -0.72 0.36
N PRO A 59 -5.56 -1.64 0.73
CA PRO A 59 -6.97 -1.31 0.87
C PRO A 59 -7.17 -0.25 1.96
N LEU A 60 -7.88 0.84 1.65
CA LEU A 60 -8.10 1.94 2.59
C LEU A 60 -9.43 1.79 3.31
N PHE A 61 -10.54 1.86 2.57
CA PHE A 61 -11.90 1.77 3.11
C PHE A 61 -12.89 1.40 2.01
N HIS A 62 -14.01 0.83 2.41
CA HIS A 62 -15.13 0.54 1.53
C HIS A 62 -16.00 1.78 1.34
N LYS A 63 -16.61 1.92 0.16
CA LYS A 63 -17.51 3.04 -0.18
C LYS A 63 -18.69 3.19 0.79
N SER A 64 -19.10 2.12 1.45
CA SER A 64 -20.16 2.16 2.48
C SER A 64 -19.75 2.87 3.76
N GLU A 65 -18.45 3.10 3.98
CA GLU A 65 -17.90 3.79 5.14
C GLU A 65 -17.80 5.31 4.90
N VAL A 66 -18.27 5.79 3.75
CA VAL A 66 -18.30 7.20 3.37
C VAL A 66 -19.70 7.77 3.56
N LYS A 67 -19.80 9.00 4.05
CA LYS A 67 -21.05 9.77 4.09
C LYS A 67 -21.66 9.84 2.68
N PRO A 68 -22.89 9.35 2.46
CA PRO A 68 -23.46 9.25 1.11
C PRO A 68 -23.47 10.58 0.33
N GLU A 69 -23.67 11.70 1.02
CA GLU A 69 -23.67 13.05 0.46
C GLU A 69 -22.28 13.59 0.10
N SER A 70 -21.21 12.97 0.61
CA SER A 70 -19.83 13.43 0.44
C SER A 70 -19.04 12.67 -0.64
N ILE A 71 -19.63 11.64 -1.26
CA ILE A 71 -18.92 10.74 -2.19
C ILE A 71 -18.27 11.50 -3.36
N ASP A 72 -18.98 12.45 -3.97
CA ASP A 72 -18.48 13.19 -5.13
C ASP A 72 -17.33 14.14 -4.77
N GLU A 73 -17.42 14.76 -3.59
CA GLU A 73 -16.38 15.64 -3.05
C GLU A 73 -15.13 14.84 -2.66
N LEU A 74 -15.31 13.72 -1.97
CA LEU A 74 -14.24 12.78 -1.65
C LEU A 74 -13.51 12.33 -2.92
N ASN A 75 -14.24 11.86 -3.93
CA ASN A 75 -13.66 11.42 -5.20
C ASN A 75 -12.82 12.51 -5.86
N THR A 76 -13.33 13.74 -5.87
CA THR A 76 -12.61 14.90 -6.41
C THR A 76 -11.32 15.15 -5.64
N MET A 77 -11.37 15.09 -4.30
CA MET A 77 -10.20 15.28 -3.46
C MET A 77 -9.17 14.17 -3.66
N LEU A 78 -9.58 12.89 -3.68
CA LEU A 78 -8.68 11.76 -3.90
C LEU A 78 -7.99 11.83 -5.27
N LEU A 79 -8.70 12.26 -6.33
CA LEU A 79 -8.11 12.50 -7.65
C LEU A 79 -7.06 13.61 -7.64
N GLN A 80 -7.25 14.64 -6.81
CA GLN A 80 -6.29 15.74 -6.66
C GLN A 80 -5.10 15.36 -5.77
N LEU A 81 -5.31 14.49 -4.78
CA LEU A 81 -4.25 13.97 -3.91
C LEU A 81 -3.37 12.95 -4.63
N SER A 82 -3.94 12.08 -5.46
CA SER A 82 -3.18 10.99 -6.11
C SER A 82 -1.87 11.41 -6.80
N PRO A 83 -1.77 12.51 -7.56
CA PRO A 83 -0.51 12.89 -8.21
C PRO A 83 0.53 13.52 -7.27
N VAL A 84 0.15 13.90 -6.04
CA VAL A 84 1.06 14.55 -5.07
C VAL A 84 1.53 13.62 -3.96
N VAL A 85 0.86 12.47 -3.76
CA VAL A 85 1.33 11.44 -2.84
C VAL A 85 2.59 10.77 -3.43
N PRO A 86 3.74 10.78 -2.74
CA PRO A 86 4.98 10.23 -3.28
C PRO A 86 4.91 8.71 -3.40
N LEU A 87 5.43 8.14 -4.48
CA LEU A 87 5.57 6.67 -4.66
C LEU A 87 4.24 5.88 -4.55
N SER A 88 3.10 6.57 -4.55
CA SER A 88 1.79 5.93 -4.46
C SER A 88 0.77 6.70 -5.29
N ALA A 89 -0.26 5.99 -5.74
CA ALA A 89 -1.42 6.54 -6.39
C ALA A 89 -2.68 6.08 -5.65
N ILE A 90 -3.73 6.88 -5.73
CA ILE A 90 -5.02 6.56 -5.14
C ILE A 90 -5.96 6.11 -6.25
N GLY A 91 -6.65 5.01 -6.02
CA GLY A 91 -7.62 4.44 -6.95
C GLY A 91 -8.82 3.84 -6.24
N MET A 92 -9.66 3.20 -7.04
CA MET A 92 -10.80 2.44 -6.55
C MET A 92 -10.86 1.11 -7.29
N GLN A 93 -10.99 0.02 -6.55
CA GLN A 93 -11.19 -1.32 -7.07
C GLN A 93 -12.53 -1.86 -6.56
N ALA A 94 -13.47 -2.02 -7.50
CA ALA A 94 -14.89 -2.22 -7.18
C ALA A 94 -15.40 -1.12 -6.24
N ASP A 95 -15.79 -1.47 -5.01
CA ASP A 95 -16.26 -0.52 -4.00
C ASP A 95 -15.23 -0.22 -2.90
N ASN A 96 -13.96 -0.61 -3.08
CA ASN A 96 -12.88 -0.30 -2.14
C ASN A 96 -11.96 0.78 -2.71
N TYR A 97 -11.72 1.82 -1.92
CA TYR A 97 -10.65 2.78 -2.19
C TYR A 97 -9.32 2.15 -1.81
N ILE A 98 -8.31 2.35 -2.66
CA ILE A 98 -7.00 1.74 -2.52
C ILE A 98 -5.90 2.77 -2.69
N LEU A 99 -4.82 2.60 -1.96
CA LEU A 99 -3.52 3.20 -2.24
C LEU A 99 -2.66 2.14 -2.93
N PHE A 100 -1.99 2.47 -4.03
CA PHE A 100 -1.18 1.48 -4.75
C PHE A 100 0.07 2.06 -5.37
N GLY A 101 1.09 1.21 -5.49
CA GLY A 101 2.36 1.47 -6.16
C GLY A 101 2.67 0.38 -7.18
N ALA A 102 3.60 0.68 -8.08
CA ALA A 102 4.10 -0.26 -9.07
C ALA A 102 5.60 -0.10 -9.25
N MET A 103 6.33 -1.21 -9.10
CA MET A 103 7.79 -1.26 -9.18
C MET A 103 8.23 -2.19 -10.31
N SER A 104 9.38 -1.91 -10.90
CA SER A 104 10.02 -2.81 -11.87
C SER A 104 10.37 -4.15 -11.23
N LEU A 105 10.30 -5.25 -12.00
CA LEU A 105 10.77 -6.57 -11.55
C LEU A 105 12.27 -6.62 -11.19
N ASN A 106 13.02 -5.59 -11.60
CA ASN A 106 14.45 -5.45 -11.31
C ASN A 106 14.74 -4.44 -10.18
N THR A 107 13.70 -3.93 -9.49
CA THR A 107 13.88 -3.03 -8.34
C THR A 107 14.70 -3.74 -7.26
N SER A 108 15.68 -3.02 -6.68
CA SER A 108 16.50 -3.54 -5.59
C SER A 108 15.64 -3.76 -4.35
N PHE A 109 16.07 -4.68 -3.48
CA PHE A 109 15.37 -4.91 -2.22
C PHE A 109 15.29 -3.66 -1.35
N GLU A 110 16.37 -2.89 -1.22
CA GLU A 110 16.36 -1.63 -0.45
C GLU A 110 15.31 -0.64 -0.99
N ASN A 111 15.13 -0.57 -2.31
CA ASN A 111 14.11 0.29 -2.89
C ASN A 111 12.70 -0.28 -2.65
N ILE A 112 12.53 -1.61 -2.66
CA ILE A 112 11.23 -2.23 -2.30
C ILE A 112 10.89 -1.91 -0.84
N VAL A 113 11.85 -2.03 0.09
CA VAL A 113 11.67 -1.67 1.50
C VAL A 113 11.24 -0.21 1.63
N HIS A 114 11.97 0.70 0.99
CA HIS A 114 11.65 2.12 1.02
C HIS A 114 10.25 2.43 0.47
N GLU A 115 9.87 1.82 -0.65
CA GLU A 115 8.54 1.99 -1.24
C GLU A 115 7.43 1.50 -0.30
N LEU A 116 7.64 0.39 0.41
CA LEU A 116 6.68 -0.13 1.37
C LEU A 116 6.54 0.75 2.62
N GLU A 117 7.64 1.28 3.17
CA GLU A 117 7.57 2.23 4.28
C GLU A 117 6.84 3.50 3.89
N VAL A 118 7.19 4.08 2.74
CA VAL A 118 6.54 5.30 2.23
C VAL A 118 5.06 5.04 1.97
N GLN A 119 4.70 3.88 1.40
CA GLN A 119 3.29 3.54 1.18
C GLN A 119 2.50 3.34 2.49
N ALA A 120 3.15 2.80 3.54
CA ALA A 120 2.55 2.71 4.87
C ALA A 120 2.30 4.12 5.45
N GLU A 121 3.29 5.01 5.41
CA GLU A 121 3.16 6.39 5.89
C GLU A 121 2.09 7.16 5.11
N ASN A 122 2.12 7.09 3.79
CA ASN A 122 1.12 7.69 2.90
C ASN A 122 -0.30 7.21 3.22
N THR A 123 -0.46 5.96 3.66
CA THR A 123 -1.78 5.42 4.03
C THR A 123 -2.38 6.25 5.16
N VAL A 124 -1.59 6.55 6.19
CA VAL A 124 -2.02 7.37 7.33
C VAL A 124 -2.32 8.80 6.88
N GLU A 125 -1.41 9.43 6.14
CA GLU A 125 -1.57 10.83 5.67
C GLU A 125 -2.82 11.01 4.79
N VAL A 126 -3.10 10.05 3.91
CA VAL A 126 -4.29 10.07 3.05
C VAL A 126 -5.55 9.93 3.88
N LEU A 127 -5.58 8.99 4.84
CA LEU A 127 -6.74 8.78 5.73
C LEU A 127 -7.04 10.00 6.59
N GLU A 128 -6.00 10.64 7.13
CA GLU A 128 -6.15 11.90 7.89
C GLU A 128 -6.74 13.01 7.02
N SER A 129 -6.28 13.12 5.77
CA SER A 129 -6.74 14.15 4.83
C SER A 129 -8.21 14.02 4.44
N ILE A 130 -8.75 12.80 4.49
CA ILE A 130 -10.13 12.50 4.07
C ILE A 130 -11.08 12.12 5.21
N GLN A 131 -10.58 12.11 6.45
CA GLN A 131 -11.32 11.68 7.65
C GLN A 131 -12.71 12.34 7.77
N GLN A 132 -12.83 13.62 7.36
CA GLN A 132 -14.10 14.35 7.42
C GLN A 132 -15.23 13.77 6.56
N PHE A 133 -14.90 12.96 5.54
CA PHE A 133 -15.89 12.33 4.65
C PHE A 133 -16.34 10.94 5.12
N LEU A 134 -15.63 10.34 6.08
CA LEU A 134 -15.92 9.01 6.62
C LEU A 134 -17.03 9.07 7.69
N LEU A 135 -17.74 7.95 7.87
CA LEU A 135 -18.83 7.75 8.84
C LEU A 135 -18.35 7.69 10.31
#